data_AF-A0AB34WZP3-F1
#
_entry.id   AF-A0AB34WZP3-F1
#
_cell.length_a   1.000
_cell.length_b   1.000
_cell.length_c   1.000
_cell.angle_alpha   90.00
_cell.angle_beta   90.00
_cell.angle_gamma   90.00
#
_symmetry.space_group_name_H-M   'P 1'
#
loop_
_entity.id
_entity.type
_entity.pdbx_description
1 polymer ?
#
loop_
_entity_poly.entity_id
_entity_poly.type
_entity_poly.pdbx_seq_one_letter_code
_entity_poly.pdbx_strand_id
1 'polypeptide(L)'
;MILKFFSLNAEGAPGDWRSMTILNLVPFIGQSGDLPDWNDALGHQKILDSLTNTRQIFQEVLPVCPVVHLMWGSRSDKKFPWKMEVLEQLIPEISVDVCVGHQIQAYLSKSGYPLHPGFGGLAHWRGKELLDARHLLASQ
;
A
#
# COMPACT_ATOMS: atom_id res chain seq x y z
N MET A 1 7.78 4.66 16.09
CA MET A 1 6.61 3.92 16.64
C MET A 1 5.62 3.70 15.49
N ILE A 2 5.83 2.65 14.71
CA ILE A 2 5.01 2.32 13.53
C ILE A 2 4.44 0.94 13.82
N LEU A 3 3.15 0.76 13.55
CA LEU A 3 2.29 -0.32 14.02
C LEU A 3 1.83 -0.13 15.48
N LYS A 4 0.91 0.82 15.70
CA LYS A 4 -0.01 0.67 16.84
C LYS A 4 -0.96 -0.48 16.52
N PHE A 5 -0.58 -1.66 17.03
CA PHE A 5 -1.40 -2.81 17.38
C PHE A 5 -2.23 -3.44 16.24
N PHE A 6 -1.61 -4.36 15.52
CA PHE A 6 -2.31 -5.61 15.21
C PHE A 6 -2.14 -6.51 16.43
N SER A 7 -3.23 -6.83 17.12
CA SER A 7 -3.18 -7.80 18.23
C SER A 7 -2.55 -9.09 17.71
N LEU A 8 -1.45 -9.55 18.29
CA LEU A 8 -0.86 -10.83 17.90
C LEU A 8 -1.71 -11.98 18.49
N ASN A 9 -1.81 -13.09 17.76
CA ASN A 9 -2.37 -14.36 18.24
C ASN A 9 -1.39 -15.03 19.23
N ALA A 10 -1.77 -16.19 19.75
CA ALA A 10 -0.99 -16.91 20.76
C ALA A 10 0.40 -17.36 20.25
N GLU A 11 0.56 -17.47 18.93
CA GLU A 11 1.79 -17.85 18.24
C GLU A 11 2.68 -16.65 17.90
N GLY A 12 2.27 -15.42 18.23
CA GLY A 12 3.01 -14.19 17.92
C GLY A 12 2.78 -13.66 16.50
N ALA A 13 1.79 -14.17 15.76
CA ALA A 13 1.42 -13.70 14.43
C ALA A 13 0.22 -12.72 14.49
N PRO A 14 0.05 -11.77 13.55
CA PRO A 14 -1.07 -10.82 13.59
C PRO A 14 -2.45 -11.50 13.61
N GLY A 15 -3.22 -11.29 14.68
CA GLY A 15 -4.50 -11.94 14.99
C GLY A 15 -5.73 -11.40 14.25
N ASP A 16 -5.61 -10.27 13.53
CA ASP A 16 -6.67 -9.69 12.68
C ASP A 16 -6.19 -9.48 11.23
N TRP A 17 -5.52 -10.50 10.68
CA TRP A 17 -5.05 -10.64 9.29
C TRP A 17 -6.16 -10.61 8.22
N ARG A 18 -7.42 -10.30 8.59
CA ARG A 18 -8.56 -10.23 7.67
C ARG A 18 -8.38 -9.15 6.60
N SER A 19 -7.61 -8.11 6.88
CA SER A 19 -7.37 -7.04 5.92
C SER A 19 -5.95 -6.50 5.95
N MET A 20 -5.39 -6.27 4.76
CA MET A 20 -4.11 -5.62 4.54
C MET A 20 -4.36 -4.30 3.83
N THR A 21 -3.81 -3.21 4.36
CA THR A 21 -3.93 -1.89 3.74
C THR A 21 -2.58 -1.46 3.19
N ILE A 22 -2.55 -1.21 1.90
CA ILE A 22 -1.35 -0.87 1.15
C ILE A 22 -1.38 0.62 0.81
N LEU A 23 -0.61 1.39 1.57
CA LEU A 23 -0.50 2.84 1.45
C LEU A 23 0.86 3.21 0.86
N ASN A 24 0.88 3.90 -0.29
CA ASN A 24 2.12 4.36 -0.96
C ASN A 24 3.22 3.30 -1.14
N LEU A 25 2.90 2.01 -0.97
CA LEU A 25 3.73 0.83 -1.22
C LEU A 25 5.12 0.78 -0.57
N VAL A 26 5.48 1.73 0.27
CA VAL A 26 6.70 1.69 1.08
C VAL A 26 6.29 1.31 2.50
N PRO A 27 6.81 0.21 3.06
CA PRO A 27 6.71 -0.05 4.49
C PRO A 27 7.48 1.07 5.17
N PHE A 28 6.75 1.98 5.81
CA PHE A 28 7.36 3.02 6.61
C PHE A 28 8.18 2.35 7.72
N ILE A 29 9.51 2.33 7.57
CA ILE A 29 10.44 1.98 8.65
C ILE A 29 11.14 3.29 9.05
N GLY A 30 10.48 4.10 9.89
CA GLY A 30 11.06 5.35 10.43
C GLY A 30 10.02 6.33 10.97
N GLN A 31 10.34 7.07 12.03
CA GLN A 31 9.46 8.16 12.49
C GLN A 31 9.44 9.26 11.42
N SER A 32 8.39 10.10 11.37
CA SER A 32 8.26 11.12 10.32
C SER A 32 9.46 12.07 10.23
N GLY A 33 10.17 12.29 11.34
CA GLY A 33 11.38 13.12 11.40
C GLY A 33 12.67 12.41 10.97
N ASP A 34 12.66 11.09 10.84
CA ASP A 34 13.81 10.28 10.37
C ASP A 34 13.72 9.98 8.87
N LEU A 35 12.62 10.42 8.24
CA LEU A 35 12.40 10.22 6.82
C LEU A 35 13.34 11.14 6.02
N PRO A 36 14.11 10.60 5.07
CA PRO A 36 14.92 11.42 4.17
C PRO A 36 14.03 12.35 3.33
N ASP A 37 14.61 13.44 2.81
CA ASP A 37 13.92 14.22 1.78
C ASP A 37 13.81 13.37 0.51
N TRP A 38 12.59 12.95 0.20
CA TRP A 38 12.33 12.03 -0.90
C TRP A 38 12.52 12.63 -2.29
N ASN A 39 12.78 13.94 -2.36
CA ASN A 39 13.12 14.61 -3.62
C ASN A 39 14.62 14.53 -3.93
N ASP A 40 15.44 14.01 -3.01
CA ASP A 40 16.87 13.81 -3.22
C ASP A 40 17.24 12.33 -3.48
N ALA A 41 18.44 12.11 -4.02
CA ALA A 41 18.93 10.79 -4.42
C ALA A 41 19.07 9.81 -3.23
N LEU A 42 19.34 10.31 -2.03
CA LEU A 42 19.49 9.49 -0.83
C LEU A 42 18.13 8.97 -0.35
N GLY A 43 17.10 9.83 -0.40
CA GLY A 43 15.72 9.45 -0.11
C GLY A 43 15.20 8.42 -1.10
N HIS A 44 15.49 8.59 -2.39
CA HIS A 44 15.14 7.63 -3.43
C HIS A 44 15.80 6.26 -3.19
N GLN A 45 17.10 6.21 -2.91
CA GLN A 45 17.78 4.93 -2.66
C GLN A 45 17.21 4.19 -1.45
N LYS A 46 16.89 4.88 -0.35
CA LYS A 46 16.26 4.27 0.83
C LYS A 46 14.92 3.63 0.53
N ILE A 47 14.14 4.19 -0.39
CA ILE A 47 12.88 3.60 -0.85
C ILE A 47 13.15 2.31 -1.61
N LEU A 48 14.09 2.33 -2.55
CA LEU A 48 14.46 1.14 -3.32
C LEU A 48 14.98 0.03 -2.39
N ASP A 49 15.80 0.38 -1.41
CA ASP A 49 16.32 -0.58 -0.42
C ASP A 49 15.21 -1.20 0.43
N SER A 50 14.15 -0.43 0.71
CA SER A 50 12.99 -0.92 1.48
C SER A 50 12.12 -1.92 0.71
N LEU A 51 12.25 -2.00 -0.61
CA LEU A 51 11.46 -2.93 -1.43
C LEU A 51 11.67 -4.36 -0.97
N THR A 52 12.90 -4.77 -0.66
CA THR A 52 13.19 -6.14 -0.18
C THR A 52 12.33 -6.54 1.02
N ASN A 53 12.24 -5.68 2.03
CA ASN A 53 11.41 -5.94 3.21
C ASN A 53 9.92 -5.91 2.87
N THR A 54 9.51 -5.03 1.95
CA THR A 54 8.13 -4.95 1.44
C THR A 54 7.70 -6.28 0.84
N ARG A 55 8.55 -6.84 -0.01
CA ARG A 55 8.30 -8.12 -0.70
C ARG A 55 8.12 -9.26 0.29
N GLN A 56 8.99 -9.34 1.30
CA GLN A 56 8.87 -10.34 2.36
C GLN A 56 7.54 -10.24 3.11
N ILE A 57 7.13 -9.02 3.49
CA ILE A 57 5.84 -8.79 4.13
C ILE A 57 4.68 -9.24 3.22
N PHE A 58 4.76 -8.93 1.92
CA PHE A 58 3.71 -9.29 0.97
C PHE A 58 3.58 -10.80 0.82
N GLN A 59 4.70 -11.50 0.67
CA GLN A 59 4.74 -12.97 0.57
C GLN A 59 4.17 -13.67 1.81
N GLU A 60 4.37 -13.10 3.00
CA GLU A 60 3.85 -13.68 4.24
C GLU A 60 2.37 -13.34 4.49
N VAL A 61 1.95 -12.11 4.18
CA VAL A 61 0.65 -11.57 4.58
C VAL A 61 -0.41 -11.72 3.49
N LEU A 62 -0.09 -11.44 2.22
CA LEU A 62 -1.08 -11.43 1.14
C LEU A 62 -1.77 -12.78 0.97
N PRO A 63 -1.08 -13.95 0.93
CA PRO A 63 -1.74 -15.23 0.67
C PRO A 63 -2.80 -15.61 1.69
N VAL A 64 -2.67 -15.10 2.92
CA VAL A 64 -3.59 -15.37 4.01
C VAL A 64 -4.63 -14.25 4.13
N CYS A 65 -4.39 -13.06 3.63
CA CYS A 65 -5.27 -11.92 3.87
C CYS A 65 -6.49 -11.88 2.93
N PRO A 66 -7.74 -12.10 3.41
CA PRO A 66 -8.92 -12.15 2.55
C PRO A 66 -9.31 -10.81 1.93
N VAL A 67 -8.85 -9.67 2.47
CA VAL A 67 -9.20 -8.33 1.98
C VAL A 67 -7.96 -7.45 1.80
N VAL A 68 -7.76 -6.86 0.63
CA VAL A 68 -6.65 -5.93 0.35
C VAL A 68 -7.21 -4.56 -0.01
N HIS A 69 -6.82 -3.53 0.74
CA HIS A 69 -7.16 -2.15 0.45
C HIS A 69 -6.01 -1.42 -0.24
N LEU A 70 -6.25 -0.84 -1.41
CA LEU A 70 -5.25 -0.08 -2.17
C LEU A 70 -5.40 1.43 -1.92
N MET A 71 -4.31 2.13 -1.62
CA MET A 71 -4.31 3.56 -1.25
C MET A 71 -3.05 4.31 -1.70
N TRP A 72 -2.83 4.53 -3.01
CA TRP A 72 -1.61 5.18 -3.53
C TRP A 72 -1.83 6.46 -4.38
N GLY A 73 -3.07 6.90 -4.60
CA GLY A 73 -3.32 8.15 -5.34
C GLY A 73 -3.18 8.03 -6.87
N SER A 74 -3.14 9.17 -7.54
CA SER A 74 -2.96 9.25 -9.00
C SER A 74 -1.53 8.93 -9.43
N ARG A 75 -1.37 8.26 -10.59
CA ARG A 75 -0.06 8.03 -11.25
C ARG A 75 0.66 9.33 -11.65
N SER A 76 -0.10 10.40 -11.89
CA SER A 76 0.42 11.69 -12.38
C SER A 76 0.86 12.65 -11.25
N ASP A 77 0.76 12.22 -10.00
CA ASP A 77 1.09 13.06 -8.85
C ASP A 77 2.60 13.29 -8.73
N LYS A 78 3.01 14.55 -8.79
CA LYS A 78 4.42 14.97 -8.72
C LYS A 78 4.96 15.05 -7.29
N LYS A 79 4.10 14.92 -6.27
CA LYS A 79 4.51 15.00 -4.86
C LYS A 79 5.39 13.83 -4.44
N PHE A 80 5.32 12.71 -5.16
CA PHE A 80 6.12 11.51 -4.90
C PHE A 80 6.67 10.94 -6.23
N PRO A 81 7.79 11.48 -6.75
CA PRO A 81 8.32 11.13 -8.07
C PRO A 81 8.66 9.64 -8.24
N TRP A 82 9.15 8.99 -7.18
CA TRP A 82 9.51 7.58 -7.11
C TRP A 82 8.32 6.61 -7.10
N LYS A 83 7.10 7.11 -6.81
CA LYS A 83 5.92 6.28 -6.56
C LYS A 83 5.61 5.35 -7.71
N MET A 84 5.79 5.82 -8.94
CA MET A 84 5.48 5.03 -10.12
C MET A 84 6.47 3.90 -10.34
N GLU A 85 7.75 4.15 -10.13
CA GLU A 85 8.78 3.13 -10.19
C GLU A 85 8.55 2.03 -9.14
N VAL A 86 8.14 2.40 -7.92
CA VAL A 86 7.78 1.44 -6.87
C VAL A 86 6.53 0.64 -7.23
N LEU A 87 5.49 1.31 -7.74
CA LEU A 87 4.25 0.66 -8.19
C LEU A 87 4.52 -0.38 -9.29
N GLU A 88 5.35 -0.03 -10.27
CA GLU A 88 5.68 -0.91 -11.40
C GLU A 88 6.44 -2.17 -10.97
N GLN A 89 7.22 -2.10 -9.89
CA GLN A 89 7.90 -3.27 -9.34
C GLN A 89 6.99 -4.14 -8.48
N LEU A 90 6.11 -3.54 -7.67
CA LEU A 90 5.35 -4.28 -6.66
C LEU A 90 3.98 -4.77 -7.15
N ILE A 91 3.33 -4.09 -8.11
CA ILE A 91 2.03 -4.54 -8.65
C ILE A 91 2.09 -5.97 -9.19
N PRO A 92 3.11 -6.37 -10.00
CA PRO A 92 3.20 -7.75 -10.47
C PRO A 92 3.27 -8.77 -9.33
N GLU A 93 4.01 -8.46 -8.27
CA GLU A 93 4.17 -9.33 -7.10
C GLU A 93 2.86 -9.46 -6.32
N ILE A 94 2.21 -8.32 -6.01
CA ILE A 94 0.88 -8.32 -5.37
C ILE A 94 -0.12 -9.13 -6.20
N SER A 95 -0.07 -9.00 -7.52
CA SER A 95 -0.98 -9.70 -8.42
C SER A 95 -0.78 -11.22 -8.41
N VAL A 96 0.47 -11.69 -8.24
CA VAL A 96 0.80 -13.11 -8.12
C VAL A 96 0.32 -13.68 -6.78
N ASP A 97 0.53 -12.95 -5.68
CA ASP A 97 0.20 -13.42 -4.34
C ASP A 97 -1.31 -13.38 -4.06
N VAL A 98 -2.05 -12.52 -4.76
CA VAL A 98 -3.51 -12.43 -4.64
C VAL A 98 -4.20 -13.55 -5.43
N CYS A 99 -4.82 -14.48 -4.72
CA CYS A 99 -5.54 -15.62 -5.30
C CYS A 99 -7.05 -15.36 -5.52
N VAL A 100 -7.73 -16.29 -6.22
CA VAL A 100 -9.19 -16.36 -6.30
C VAL A 100 -9.78 -16.43 -4.89
N GLY A 101 -10.70 -15.52 -4.56
CA GLY A 101 -11.34 -15.41 -3.23
C GLY A 101 -10.96 -14.15 -2.43
N HIS A 102 -9.88 -13.46 -2.80
CA HIS A 102 -9.52 -12.18 -2.18
C HIS A 102 -10.49 -11.06 -2.60
N GLN A 103 -10.84 -10.17 -1.68
CA GLN A 103 -11.51 -8.92 -2.00
C GLN A 103 -10.46 -7.81 -2.17
N ILE A 104 -10.33 -7.28 -3.37
CA ILE A 104 -9.40 -6.19 -3.66
C ILE A 104 -10.21 -4.92 -3.79
N GLN A 105 -9.99 -3.96 -2.90
CA GLN A 105 -10.87 -2.80 -2.76
C GLN A 105 -10.10 -1.49 -2.68
N ALA A 106 -10.73 -0.41 -3.13
CA ALA A 106 -10.22 0.94 -2.96
C ALA A 106 -11.35 1.96 -2.93
N TYR A 107 -11.12 3.08 -2.25
CA TYR A 107 -11.91 4.28 -2.49
C TYR A 107 -11.41 4.95 -3.75
N LEU A 108 -12.24 5.07 -4.79
CA LEU A 108 -11.80 5.62 -6.07
C LEU A 108 -12.06 7.13 -6.18
N SER A 109 -11.11 7.82 -6.80
CA SER A 109 -11.27 9.17 -7.35
C SER A 109 -12.20 9.15 -8.57
N LYS A 110 -12.65 10.31 -9.04
CA LYS A 110 -13.45 10.43 -10.27
C LYS A 110 -12.70 9.88 -11.50
N SER A 111 -11.38 9.92 -11.48
CA SER A 111 -10.48 9.39 -12.51
C SER A 111 -10.17 7.90 -12.36
N GLY A 112 -10.77 7.19 -11.40
CA GLY A 112 -10.58 5.74 -11.22
C GLY A 112 -9.34 5.32 -10.44
N TYR A 113 -8.53 6.26 -9.95
CA TYR A 113 -7.35 5.94 -9.10
C TYR A 113 -7.72 5.84 -7.62
N PRO A 114 -7.02 4.98 -6.83
CA PRO A 114 -7.20 4.90 -5.39
C PRO A 114 -6.96 6.22 -4.69
N LEU A 115 -7.76 6.56 -3.71
CA LEU A 115 -7.56 7.75 -2.90
C LEU A 115 -6.46 7.52 -1.88
N HIS A 116 -5.62 8.54 -1.74
CA HIS A 116 -4.57 8.59 -0.74
C HIS A 116 -5.07 9.37 0.49
N PRO A 117 -4.89 8.88 1.74
CA PRO A 117 -5.42 9.52 2.96
C PRO A 117 -4.82 10.92 3.22
N GLY A 118 -3.61 11.17 2.74
CA GLY A 118 -2.94 12.48 2.85
C GLY A 118 -3.41 13.54 1.85
N PHE A 119 -4.28 13.23 0.89
CA PHE A 119 -4.85 14.22 -0.04
C PHE A 119 -6.30 14.55 0.34
N GLY A 120 -6.49 15.70 0.99
CA GLY A 120 -7.82 16.23 1.35
C GLY A 120 -8.43 15.67 2.64
N GLY A 121 -7.70 14.82 3.36
CA GLY A 121 -8.10 14.26 4.65
C GLY A 121 -9.32 13.34 4.60
N LEU A 122 -9.83 12.95 5.77
CA LEU A 122 -11.01 12.07 5.91
C LEU A 122 -12.26 12.60 5.18
N ALA A 123 -12.35 13.91 4.95
CA ALA A 123 -13.44 14.54 4.23
C ALA A 123 -13.56 14.04 2.78
N HIS A 124 -12.44 13.71 2.14
CA HIS A 124 -12.42 13.18 0.78
C HIS A 124 -12.98 11.75 0.67
N TRP A 125 -13.11 11.06 1.79
CA TRP A 125 -13.53 9.66 1.88
C TRP A 125 -14.98 9.55 2.34
N ARG A 126 -15.46 10.55 3.08
CA ARG A 126 -16.83 10.58 3.61
C ARG A 126 -17.84 10.46 2.46
N GLY A 127 -18.73 9.48 2.56
CA GLY A 127 -19.78 9.23 1.56
C GLY A 127 -19.30 8.52 0.29
N LYS A 128 -18.03 8.09 0.23
CA LYS A 128 -17.56 7.18 -0.81
C LYS A 128 -17.69 5.73 -0.35
N GLU A 129 -17.87 4.85 -1.31
CA GLU A 129 -17.94 3.41 -1.11
C GLU A 129 -16.60 2.76 -1.49
N LEU A 130 -16.30 1.63 -0.86
CA LEU A 130 -15.22 0.74 -1.28
C LEU A 130 -15.68 0.01 -2.54
N LEU A 131 -14.89 0.10 -3.60
CA LEU A 131 -15.20 -0.51 -4.90
C LEU A 131 -14.16 -1.57 -5.23
N ASP A 132 -14.55 -2.54 -6.06
CA ASP A 132 -13.62 -3.53 -6.61
C ASP A 132 -12.51 -2.84 -7.40
N ALA A 133 -11.28 -3.12 -6.98
CA ALA A 133 -10.06 -2.48 -7.43
C ALA A 133 -9.10 -3.47 -8.12
N ARG A 134 -9.54 -4.70 -8.39
CA ARG A 134 -8.69 -5.73 -9.02
C ARG A 134 -8.12 -5.29 -10.37
N HIS A 135 -8.88 -4.49 -11.13
CA HIS A 135 -8.43 -3.91 -12.40
C HIS A 135 -7.18 -3.02 -12.28
N LEU A 136 -6.87 -2.51 -11.09
CA LEU A 136 -5.67 -1.70 -10.83
C LEU A 136 -4.42 -2.55 -10.61
N LEU A 137 -4.59 -3.86 -10.39
CA LEU A 137 -3.51 -4.84 -10.29
C LEU A 137 -3.23 -5.51 -11.63
N ALA A 138 -4.18 -5.47 -12.57
CA ALA A 138 -3.94 -5.95 -13.93
C ALA A 138 -2.82 -5.11 -14.58
N SER A 139 -1.73 -5.76 -14.97
CA SER A 139 -0.68 -5.12 -15.77
C SER A 139 -1.31 -4.59 -17.06
N GLN A 140 -1.17 -3.28 -17.31
CA GLN A 140 -1.43 -2.69 -18.62
C GLN A 140 -0.35 -3.10 -19.60
#